data_AF-A0A840YTD3-F1
#
_entry.id   AF-A0A840YTD3-F1
#
_cell.length_a   1.000
_cell.length_b   1.000
_cell.length_c   1.000
_cell.angle_alpha   90.00
_cell.angle_beta   90.00
_cell.angle_gamma   90.00
#
_symmetry.space_group_name_H-M   'P 1'
#
loop_
_entity.id
_entity.type
_entity.pdbx_description
1 polymer ?
#
loop_
_entity_poly.entity_id
_entity_poly.type
_entity_poly.pdbx_seq_one_letter_code
_entity_poly.pdbx_strand_id
1 'polypeptide(L)'
;MKIGIVGSGQFGKLWSQAGHQVLFSSRHPQKLAELVEQPGGAARAGTPVESIAFGDVVLLSKPFAALLDFGRSMTEALGRKVLFETANRPTADAVRRSCRGTGPYLREWFSGVPIVRAFNSGWDRTPATEAQALERGAAR
;
A
#
# COMPACT_ATOMS: atom_id res chain seq x y z
N MET A 1 -11.81 8.89 1.74
CA MET A 1 -11.77 8.30 0.37
C MET A 1 -11.70 6.79 0.45
N LYS A 2 -11.85 6.08 -0.67
CA LYS A 2 -11.65 4.63 -0.75
C LYS A 2 -10.19 4.31 -1.08
N ILE A 3 -9.61 3.39 -0.35
CA ILE A 3 -8.20 3.03 -0.50
C ILE A 3 -8.06 1.51 -0.59
N GLY A 4 -7.48 1.04 -1.69
CA GLY A 4 -7.07 -0.35 -1.84
C GLY A 4 -5.67 -0.57 -1.27
N ILE A 5 -5.50 -1.57 -0.41
CA ILE A 5 -4.19 -1.92 0.17
C ILE A 5 -3.75 -3.28 -0.35
N VAL A 6 -2.63 -3.29 -1.06
CA VAL A 6 -1.96 -4.52 -1.50
C VAL A 6 -0.69 -4.71 -0.69
N GLY A 7 -0.74 -5.61 0.30
CA GLY A 7 0.37 -5.89 1.21
C GLY A 7 0.22 -5.22 2.58
N SER A 8 1.25 -4.51 3.06
CA SER A 8 1.40 -4.08 4.47
C SER A 8 0.14 -3.44 5.05
N GLY A 9 -0.37 -4.06 6.12
CA GLY A 9 -1.55 -3.60 6.84
C GLY A 9 -1.31 -2.35 7.69
N GLN A 10 -0.06 -1.97 8.00
CA GLN A 10 0.21 -0.91 8.98
C GLN A 10 -0.27 0.48 8.53
N PHE A 11 0.03 0.88 7.30
CA PHE A 11 -0.47 2.15 6.76
C PHE A 11 -1.98 2.14 6.56
N GLY A 12 -2.54 1.01 6.10
CA GLY A 12 -3.98 0.88 5.95
C GLY A 12 -4.73 0.99 7.28
N LYS A 13 -4.15 0.54 8.41
CA LYS A 13 -4.72 0.74 9.76
C LYS A 13 -4.83 2.23 10.09
N LEU A 14 -3.74 2.98 9.92
CA LEU A 14 -3.71 4.42 10.21
C LEU A 14 -4.74 5.18 9.35
N TRP A 15 -4.87 4.82 8.08
CA TRP A 15 -5.86 5.43 7.20
C TRP A 15 -7.30 5.05 7.54
N SER A 16 -7.52 3.81 7.97
CA SER A 16 -8.83 3.38 8.48
C SER A 16 -9.22 4.19 9.72
N GLN A 17 -8.29 4.38 10.67
CA GLN A 17 -8.49 5.19 11.88
C GLN A 17 -8.74 6.66 11.55
N ALA A 18 -8.06 7.21 10.53
CA ALA A 18 -8.31 8.55 10.01
C ALA A 18 -9.64 8.71 9.22
N GLY A 19 -10.53 7.70 9.25
CA GLY A 19 -11.86 7.75 8.65
C GLY A 19 -11.90 7.45 7.14
N HIS A 20 -10.84 6.89 6.56
CA HIS A 20 -10.89 6.40 5.17
C HIS A 20 -11.53 5.01 5.10
N GLN A 21 -12.17 4.69 3.97
CA GLN A 21 -12.67 3.34 3.71
C GLN A 21 -11.54 2.53 3.11
N VAL A 22 -11.18 1.41 3.74
CA VAL A 22 -9.97 0.66 3.39
C VAL A 22 -10.32 -0.78 3.03
N LEU A 23 -9.82 -1.27 1.89
CA LEU A 23 -9.89 -2.69 1.54
C LEU A 23 -8.47 -3.27 1.54
N PHE A 24 -8.18 -4.08 2.55
CA PHE A 24 -6.95 -4.86 2.65
C PHE A 24 -7.01 -6.09 1.77
N SER A 25 -5.92 -6.38 1.06
CA SER A 25 -5.85 -7.55 0.20
C SER A 25 -4.74 -8.53 0.52
N SER A 26 -5.06 -9.79 0.26
CA SER A 26 -4.15 -10.92 0.33
C SER A 26 -4.60 -11.97 -0.70
N ARG A 27 -3.69 -12.88 -1.07
CA ARG A 27 -4.07 -14.11 -1.78
C ARG A 27 -4.92 -15.05 -0.90
N HIS A 28 -4.87 -14.85 0.41
CA HIS A 28 -5.64 -15.57 1.41
C HIS A 28 -6.36 -14.53 2.31
N PRO A 29 -7.42 -13.87 1.81
CA PRO A 29 -8.10 -12.79 2.53
C PRO A 29 -8.66 -13.20 3.89
N GLN A 30 -9.01 -14.47 4.08
CA GLN A 30 -9.45 -15.03 5.36
C GLN A 30 -8.40 -14.85 6.47
N LYS A 31 -7.12 -14.70 6.14
CA LYS A 31 -6.05 -14.42 7.12
C LYS A 31 -6.02 -12.96 7.59
N LEU A 32 -6.90 -12.11 7.07
CA LEU A 32 -6.97 -10.68 7.41
C LEU A 32 -8.11 -10.37 8.39
N ALA A 33 -8.81 -11.36 8.93
CA ALA A 33 -9.93 -11.16 9.86
C ALA A 33 -9.55 -10.23 11.03
N GLU A 34 -8.46 -10.54 11.74
CA GLU A 34 -7.95 -9.72 12.85
C GLU A 34 -7.53 -8.29 12.43
N LEU A 35 -7.16 -8.12 11.15
CA LEU A 35 -6.75 -6.81 10.61
C LEU A 35 -7.96 -5.91 10.38
N VAL A 36 -9.10 -6.49 9.98
CA VAL A 36 -10.30 -5.73 9.60
C VAL A 36 -11.31 -5.60 10.73
N GLU A 37 -11.21 -6.43 11.77
CA GLU A 37 -12.00 -6.34 13.01
C GLU A 37 -11.50 -5.25 13.98
N GLN A 38 -10.45 -4.50 13.62
CA GLN A 38 -9.90 -3.47 14.52
C GLN A 38 -10.88 -2.30 14.72
N PRO A 39 -11.02 -1.77 15.95
CA PRO A 39 -11.92 -0.65 16.23
C PRO A 39 -11.54 0.61 15.44
N GLY A 40 -12.54 1.34 14.93
CA GLY A 40 -12.38 2.72 14.47
C GLY A 40 -12.45 2.99 12.96
N GLY A 41 -12.83 2.04 12.09
CA GLY A 41 -13.02 2.39 10.67
C GLY A 41 -13.73 1.35 9.80
N ALA A 42 -14.07 1.76 8.58
CA ALA A 42 -14.68 0.92 7.57
C ALA A 42 -13.58 0.13 6.81
N ALA A 43 -13.06 -0.92 7.46
CA ALA A 43 -12.10 -1.84 6.87
C ALA A 43 -12.77 -3.11 6.32
N ARG A 44 -12.30 -3.59 5.17
CA ARG A 44 -12.73 -4.85 4.55
C ARG A 44 -11.53 -5.66 4.09
N ALA A 45 -11.70 -6.97 3.97
CA ALA A 45 -10.69 -7.87 3.42
C ALA A 45 -11.16 -8.41 2.06
N GLY A 46 -10.23 -8.60 1.12
CA GLY A 46 -10.51 -9.19 -0.17
C GLY A 46 -9.25 -9.57 -0.94
N THR A 47 -9.41 -9.82 -2.23
CA THR A 47 -8.33 -10.15 -3.17
C THR A 47 -7.63 -8.88 -3.66
N PRO A 48 -6.41 -9.00 -4.23
CA PRO A 48 -5.72 -7.84 -4.81
C PRO A 48 -6.56 -7.13 -5.88
N VAL A 49 -7.23 -7.89 -6.75
CA VAL A 49 -8.10 -7.34 -7.80
C VAL A 49 -9.26 -6.55 -7.20
N GLU A 50 -9.91 -7.08 -6.16
CA GLU A 50 -11.00 -6.37 -5.46
C GLU A 50 -10.50 -5.09 -4.80
N SER A 51 -9.32 -5.09 -4.17
CA SER A 51 -8.77 -3.87 -3.56
C SER A 51 -8.43 -2.80 -4.59
N ILE A 52 -7.90 -3.20 -5.74
CA ILE A 52 -7.58 -2.30 -6.86
C ILE A 52 -8.88 -1.72 -7.45
N ALA A 53 -9.91 -2.54 -7.62
CA ALA A 53 -11.21 -2.08 -8.11
C ALA A 53 -11.91 -1.13 -7.12
N PHE A 54 -11.79 -1.41 -5.82
CA PHE A 54 -12.42 -0.63 -4.75
C PHE A 54 -11.80 0.75 -4.54
N GLY A 55 -10.46 0.85 -4.57
CA GLY A 55 -9.74 2.06 -4.19
C GLY A 55 -9.82 3.17 -5.23
N ASP A 56 -10.03 4.41 -4.78
CA ASP A 56 -9.75 5.61 -5.58
C ASP A 56 -8.24 5.73 -5.84
N VAL A 57 -7.44 5.26 -4.86
CA VAL A 57 -6.00 5.08 -4.91
C VAL A 57 -5.61 3.71 -4.36
N VAL A 58 -4.44 3.22 -4.76
CA VAL A 58 -3.89 1.92 -4.30
C VAL A 58 -2.57 2.14 -3.58
N LEU A 59 -2.45 1.63 -2.35
CA LEU A 59 -1.17 1.47 -1.67
C LEU A 59 -0.59 0.10 -1.98
N LEU A 60 0.56 0.08 -2.66
CA LEU A 60 1.32 -1.11 -2.97
C LEU A 60 2.51 -1.23 -2.03
N SER A 61 2.39 -2.14 -1.08
CA SER A 61 3.38 -2.36 -0.02
C SER A 61 3.85 -3.81 0.00
N LYS A 62 4.57 -4.19 -1.06
CA LYS A 62 5.22 -5.50 -1.22
C LYS A 62 6.75 -5.34 -1.23
N PRO A 63 7.53 -6.40 -0.94
CA PRO A 63 8.97 -6.38 -1.18
C PRO A 63 9.28 -5.98 -2.63
N PHE A 64 10.32 -5.17 -2.86
CA PHE A 64 10.61 -4.58 -4.17
C PHE A 64 10.74 -5.62 -5.29
N ALA A 65 11.36 -6.78 -5.02
CA ALA A 65 11.50 -7.87 -5.98
C ALA A 65 10.15 -8.45 -6.44
N ALA A 66 9.13 -8.42 -5.59
CA ALA A 66 7.79 -8.94 -5.89
C ALA A 66 6.92 -7.95 -6.68
N LEU A 67 7.45 -6.77 -7.01
CA LEU A 67 6.75 -5.75 -7.80
C LEU A 67 6.77 -6.04 -9.30
N LEU A 68 7.82 -6.71 -9.80
CA LEU A 68 7.91 -7.10 -11.21
C LEU A 68 6.75 -8.03 -11.59
N ASP A 69 6.60 -9.14 -10.87
CA ASP A 69 5.54 -10.11 -11.13
C ASP A 69 4.16 -9.53 -10.85
N PHE A 70 4.05 -8.66 -9.84
CA PHE A 70 2.80 -7.98 -9.53
C PHE A 70 2.38 -7.01 -10.65
N GLY A 71 3.28 -6.16 -11.13
CA GLY A 71 3.01 -5.23 -12.23
C GLY A 71 2.53 -5.97 -13.45
N ARG A 72 3.22 -7.05 -13.85
CA ARG A 72 2.84 -7.91 -14.97
C ARG A 72 1.46 -8.56 -14.81
N SER A 73 1.15 -9.08 -13.63
CA SER A 73 -0.11 -9.81 -13.38
C SER A 73 -1.33 -8.91 -13.17
N MET A 74 -1.13 -7.63 -12.84
CA MET A 74 -2.20 -6.72 -12.46
C MET A 74 -2.39 -5.55 -13.43
N THR A 75 -1.66 -5.51 -14.55
CA THR A 75 -1.71 -4.43 -15.55
C THR A 75 -3.14 -4.02 -15.90
N GLU A 76 -4.00 -4.99 -16.22
CA GLU A 76 -5.40 -4.75 -16.59
C GLU A 76 -6.22 -4.19 -15.43
N ALA A 77 -6.08 -4.78 -14.24
CA ALA A 77 -6.80 -4.35 -13.04
C ALA A 77 -6.41 -2.92 -12.62
N LEU A 78 -5.12 -2.58 -12.72
CA LEU A 78 -4.59 -1.26 -12.30
C LEU A 78 -5.08 -0.14 -13.23
N GLY A 79 -5.14 -0.38 -14.54
CA GLY A 79 -5.55 0.64 -15.52
C GLY A 79 -4.75 1.94 -15.33
N ARG A 80 -5.45 3.06 -15.11
CA ARG A 80 -4.83 4.38 -14.84
C ARG A 80 -4.91 4.85 -13.39
N LYS A 81 -5.19 3.94 -12.43
CA LYS A 81 -5.27 4.30 -11.00
C LYS A 81 -3.92 4.79 -10.47
N VAL A 82 -3.97 5.70 -9.50
CA VAL A 82 -2.78 6.18 -8.81
C VAL A 82 -2.30 5.13 -7.80
N LEU A 83 -1.02 4.78 -7.88
CA LEU A 83 -0.36 3.84 -6.97
C LEU A 83 0.63 4.57 -6.08
N PHE A 84 0.50 4.38 -4.78
CA PHE A 84 1.52 4.73 -3.79
C PHE A 84 2.38 3.50 -3.50
N GLU A 85 3.67 3.57 -3.77
CA GLU A 85 4.61 2.45 -3.62
C GLU A 85 5.57 2.69 -2.45
N THR A 86 5.65 1.73 -1.53
CA THR A 86 6.30 1.92 -0.21
C THR A 86 7.58 1.12 0.02
N ALA A 87 8.04 0.31 -0.93
CA ALA A 87 9.16 -0.58 -0.71
C ALA A 87 10.45 0.19 -0.41
N ASN A 88 10.99 -0.08 0.77
CA ASN A 88 12.34 0.32 1.16
C ASN A 88 13.38 -0.55 0.47
N ARG A 89 14.61 -0.01 0.37
CA ARG A 89 15.85 -0.58 -0.19
C ARG A 89 15.67 -1.83 -1.08
N PRO A 90 15.99 -1.77 -2.39
CA PRO A 90 15.93 -2.95 -3.23
C PRO A 90 16.80 -4.08 -2.62
N THR A 91 16.15 -5.19 -2.25
CA THR A 91 16.84 -6.42 -1.83
C THR A 91 17.25 -7.28 -3.02
N ALA A 92 16.76 -6.96 -4.22
CA ALA A 92 17.17 -7.61 -5.45
C ALA A 92 18.59 -7.14 -5.83
N ASP A 93 19.53 -8.07 -5.86
CA ASP A 93 20.94 -7.85 -6.22
C ASP A 93 21.12 -7.10 -7.53
N ALA A 94 20.28 -7.38 -8.53
CA ALA A 94 20.32 -6.71 -9.83
C ALA A 94 20.10 -5.18 -9.73
N VAL A 95 19.27 -4.72 -8.79
CA VAL A 95 19.00 -3.29 -8.58
C VAL A 95 20.07 -2.66 -7.69
N ARG A 96 20.65 -3.43 -6.75
CA ARG A 96 21.80 -2.96 -5.96
C ARG A 96 23.03 -2.74 -6.83
N ARG A 97 23.28 -3.66 -7.77
CA ARG A 97 24.46 -3.64 -8.65
C ARG A 97 24.30 -2.69 -9.84
N SER A 98 23.09 -2.21 -10.14
CA SER A 98 22.85 -1.35 -11.30
C SER A 98 23.22 0.12 -11.09
N CYS A 99 23.50 0.54 -9.85
CA CYS A 99 23.70 1.94 -9.46
C CYS A 99 22.53 2.88 -9.85
N ARG A 100 21.36 2.33 -10.21
CA ARG A 100 20.16 3.11 -10.54
C ARG A 100 19.26 3.23 -9.31
N GLY A 101 18.62 4.39 -9.18
CA GLY A 101 17.44 4.52 -8.34
C GLY A 101 16.36 3.52 -8.79
N THR A 102 15.36 3.29 -7.95
CA THR A 102 14.40 2.21 -8.19
C THR A 102 13.18 2.69 -9.01
N GLY A 103 13.04 4.00 -9.21
CA GLY A 103 12.00 4.63 -10.03
C GLY A 103 11.98 4.20 -11.50
N PRO A 104 13.12 4.09 -12.21
CA PRO A 104 13.13 3.58 -13.58
C PRO A 104 12.58 2.15 -13.74
N TYR A 105 12.82 1.28 -12.77
CA TYR A 105 12.22 -0.06 -12.77
C TYR A 105 10.71 -0.01 -12.58
N LEU A 106 10.22 0.85 -11.69
CA LEU A 106 8.77 1.06 -11.52
C LEU A 106 8.11 1.60 -12.80
N ARG A 107 8.76 2.54 -13.49
CA ARG A 107 8.30 3.05 -14.79
C ARG A 107 8.19 1.96 -15.85
N GLU A 108 9.13 1.03 -15.86
CA GLU A 108 9.15 -0.10 -16.79
C GLU A 108 8.07 -1.13 -16.44
N TRP A 109 7.98 -1.54 -15.17
CA TRP A 109 7.09 -2.62 -14.72
C TRP A 109 5.62 -2.20 -14.62
N PHE A 110 5.37 -0.91 -14.44
CA PHE A 110 4.04 -0.31 -14.34
C PHE A 110 3.82 0.73 -15.43
N SER A 111 4.18 0.39 -16.67
CA SER A 111 4.03 1.28 -17.82
C SER A 111 2.57 1.73 -17.98
N GLY A 112 2.36 3.04 -18.12
CA GLY A 112 1.03 3.65 -18.22
C GLY A 112 0.28 3.85 -16.90
N VAL A 113 0.81 3.35 -15.78
CA VAL A 113 0.21 3.51 -14.45
C VAL A 113 0.87 4.70 -13.72
N PRO A 114 0.09 5.67 -13.21
CA PRO A 114 0.62 6.74 -12.37
C PRO A 114 1.13 6.20 -11.01
N ILE A 115 2.44 5.94 -10.91
CA ILE A 115 3.07 5.43 -9.69
C ILE A 115 3.90 6.51 -8.99
N VAL A 116 3.68 6.66 -7.69
CA VAL A 116 4.34 7.62 -6.80
C VAL A 116 5.03 6.84 -5.69
N ARG A 117 6.34 7.04 -5.50
CA ARG A 117 7.03 6.50 -4.32
C ARG A 117 6.66 7.33 -3.10
N ALA A 118 6.16 6.68 -2.06
CA ALA A 118 5.70 7.32 -0.84
C ALA A 118 5.99 6.43 0.38
N PHE A 119 6.14 7.04 1.55
CA PHE A 119 6.33 6.31 2.83
C PHE A 119 7.54 5.36 2.87
N ASN A 120 8.56 5.63 2.05
CA ASN A 120 9.73 4.76 1.87
C ASN A 120 11.00 5.26 2.61
N SER A 121 10.81 6.08 3.65
CA SER A 121 11.90 6.63 4.48
C SER A 121 12.29 5.71 5.64
N GLY A 122 11.66 4.53 5.75
CA GLY A 122 11.69 3.70 6.96
C GLY A 122 10.36 3.80 7.72
N TRP A 123 9.94 2.70 8.35
CA TRP A 123 8.87 2.73 9.34
C TRP A 123 9.50 3.00 10.71
N ASP A 124 9.18 4.14 11.28
CA ASP A 124 9.35 4.44 12.70
C ASP A 124 7.95 4.45 13.35
N ARG A 125 7.84 4.33 14.67
CA ARG A 125 6.53 4.39 15.37
C ARG A 125 5.92 5.80 15.33
N THR A 126 6.71 6.81 14.97
CA THR A 126 6.33 8.22 14.92
C THR A 126 5.00 8.49 14.19
N PRO A 127 4.71 7.97 12.98
CA PRO A 127 3.42 8.18 12.31
C PRO A 127 2.23 7.61 13.10
N ALA A 128 2.41 6.49 13.80
CA ALA A 128 1.35 5.92 14.63
C ALA A 128 1.13 6.76 15.91
N THR A 129 2.21 7.28 16.50
CA THR A 129 2.14 8.16 17.68
C THR A 129 1.49 9.50 17.35
N GLU A 130 1.84 10.12 16.22
CA GLU A 130 1.28 11.42 15.80
C GLU A 130 -0.18 11.29 15.35
N ALA A 131 -0.55 10.22 14.64
CA ALA A 131 -1.94 9.95 14.29
C ALA A 131 -2.83 9.88 15.55
N GLN A 132 -2.36 9.19 16.60
CA GLN A 132 -3.06 9.10 17.88
C GLN A 132 -3.06 10.41 18.67
N ALA A 133 -2.01 11.25 18.53
CA ALA A 133 -1.93 12.54 19.20
C ALA A 133 -2.97 13.55 18.66
N LEU A 134 -3.22 13.53 17.35
CA LEU A 134 -4.25 14.37 16.71
C LEU A 134 -5.67 14.02 17.21
N GLU A 135 -5.98 12.74 17.40
CA GLU A 135 -7.28 12.32 17.97
C GLU A 135 -7.47 12.79 19.41
N ARG A 136 -6.40 12.80 20.23
CA ARG A 136 -6.46 13.28 21.62
C ARG A 136 -6.56 14.81 21.74
N GLY A 137 -6.03 15.54 20.75
CA GLY A 137 -6.12 17.01 20.69
C GLY A 137 -7.49 17.51 20.25
N ALA A 138 -8.22 16.74 19.42
CA ALA A 138 -9.56 17.06 18.96
C ALA A 138 -10.68 16.76 19.98
N ALA A 139 -10.35 16.10 21.10
CA ALA A 139 -11.27 15.75 22.18
C ALA A 139 -11.25 16.74 23.36
N ARG A 140 -10.74 17.97 23.16
CA ARG A 140 -10.77 19.06 24.14
C ARG A 140 -11.59 20.24 23.65
#